data_AF-A0A2J6TLR4-F1
#
_entry.id   AF-A0A2J6TLR4-F1
#
_cell.length_a   1.000
_cell.length_b   1.000
_cell.length_c   1.000
_cell.angle_alpha   90.00
_cell.angle_beta   90.00
_cell.angle_gamma   90.00
#
_symmetry.space_group_name_H-M   'P 1'
#
loop_
_entity.id
_entity.type
_entity.pdbx_description
1 polymer ?
#
loop_
_entity_poly.entity_id
_entity_poly.type
_entity_poly.pdbx_seq_one_letter_code
_entity_poly.pdbx_strand_id
1 'polypeptide(L)'
;MVAVANLPQVIVSCLYFAYNTVYISMLSADEFSRFSSHRKALRTTNPKDEQRSTYWLSLPWTYALPLAVCSSVLHWLISQSLFIARTEILETYGQPEEISYMEVGYSPLAILVALLFGSGMVLGLILNGLRKLRQCVLVGNNSLAIAAACQKPEKDVDAQLKRVQWGAVRHQEDQRPGHCCFTSEDVETPRFGNSYL
;
A
#
# COMPACT_ATOMS: atom_id res chain seq x y z
N MET A 1 10.52 30.24 -11.93
CA MET A 1 11.20 29.25 -12.80
C MET A 1 11.52 27.97 -12.05
N VAL A 2 12.31 28.00 -10.97
CA VAL A 2 12.68 26.79 -10.20
C VAL A 2 11.46 26.03 -9.64
N ALA A 3 10.48 26.74 -9.04
CA ALA A 3 9.28 26.10 -8.51
C ALA A 3 8.41 25.41 -9.59
N VAL A 4 8.32 26.02 -10.78
CA VAL A 4 7.55 25.48 -11.92
C VAL A 4 8.23 24.23 -12.48
N ALA A 5 9.56 24.25 -12.62
CA ALA A 5 10.32 23.09 -13.07
C ALA A 5 10.24 21.89 -12.09
N ASN A 6 10.09 22.16 -10.78
CA ASN A 6 10.01 21.12 -9.75
C ASN A 6 8.57 20.66 -9.43
N LEU A 7 7.55 21.37 -9.91
CA LEU A 7 6.15 21.01 -9.63
C LEU A 7 5.83 19.55 -10.04
N PRO A 8 6.26 19.04 -11.21
CA PRO A 8 6.01 17.65 -11.58
C PRO A 8 6.71 16.64 -10.65
N GLN A 9 7.86 16.99 -10.08
CA GLN A 9 8.54 16.13 -9.10
C GLN A 9 7.69 15.97 -7.84
N VAL A 10 7.09 17.07 -7.35
CA VAL A 10 6.16 17.02 -6.20
C VAL A 10 4.95 16.15 -6.50
N ILE A 11 4.36 16.29 -7.69
CA ILE A 11 3.21 15.49 -8.12
C ILE A 11 3.56 13.99 -8.11
N VAL A 12 4.72 13.60 -8.66
CA VAL A 12 5.15 12.19 -8.66
C VAL A 12 5.40 11.65 -7.25
N SER A 13 5.95 12.48 -6.34
CA SER A 13 6.09 12.08 -4.93
C SER A 13 4.73 11.86 -4.25
N CYS A 14 3.76 12.75 -4.47
CA CYS A 14 2.39 12.55 -3.97
C CYS A 14 1.76 11.27 -4.54
N LEU A 15 1.96 10.99 -5.83
CA LEU A 15 1.51 9.75 -6.45
C LEU A 15 2.18 8.52 -5.82
N TYR A 16 3.47 8.56 -5.52
CA TYR A 16 4.16 7.46 -4.83
C TYR A 16 3.50 7.15 -3.48
N PHE A 17 3.18 8.16 -2.67
CA PHE A 17 2.46 7.95 -1.40
C PHE A 17 1.06 7.36 -1.60
N ALA A 18 0.32 7.82 -2.63
CA ALA A 18 -0.97 7.27 -2.97
C ALA A 18 -0.88 5.78 -3.39
N TYR A 19 0.10 5.43 -4.22
CA TYR A 19 0.37 4.04 -4.62
C TYR A 19 0.69 3.16 -3.42
N ASN A 20 1.56 3.61 -2.51
CA ASN A 20 1.87 2.88 -1.30
C ASN A 20 0.61 2.63 -0.47
N THR A 21 -0.24 3.64 -0.31
CA THR A 21 -1.49 3.53 0.46
C THR A 21 -2.44 2.50 -0.14
N VAL A 22 -2.58 2.47 -1.46
CA VAL A 22 -3.41 1.49 -2.16
C VAL A 22 -2.86 0.07 -1.99
N TYR A 23 -1.55 -0.14 -2.21
CA TYR A 23 -0.93 -1.45 -2.03
C TYR A 23 -1.01 -1.96 -0.59
N ILE A 24 -0.80 -1.09 0.40
CA ILE A 24 -0.94 -1.45 1.82
C ILE A 24 -2.37 -1.90 2.09
N SER A 25 -3.37 -1.16 1.58
CA SER A 25 -4.78 -1.51 1.76
C SER A 25 -5.12 -2.86 1.11
N MET A 26 -4.64 -3.11 -0.12
CA MET A 26 -4.85 -4.38 -0.83
C MET A 26 -4.21 -5.56 -0.10
N LEU A 27 -2.96 -5.39 0.38
CA LEU A 27 -2.23 -6.46 1.06
C LEU A 27 -2.73 -6.70 2.48
N SER A 28 -3.16 -5.65 3.18
CA SER A 28 -3.86 -5.78 4.47
C SER A 28 -5.15 -6.58 4.31
N ALA A 29 -5.95 -6.28 3.28
CA ALA A 29 -7.16 -7.03 2.97
C ALA A 29 -6.88 -8.50 2.59
N ASP A 30 -5.81 -8.78 1.82
CA ASP A 30 -5.39 -10.16 1.52
C ASP A 30 -4.90 -10.90 2.76
N GLU A 31 -4.16 -10.23 3.65
CA GLU A 31 -3.70 -10.82 4.90
C GLU A 31 -4.89 -11.14 5.82
N PHE A 32 -5.83 -10.20 5.99
CA PHE A 32 -7.06 -10.39 6.74
C PHE A 32 -7.88 -11.56 6.17
N SER A 33 -8.08 -11.56 4.84
CA SER A 33 -8.80 -12.62 4.14
C SER A 33 -8.19 -14.01 4.38
N ARG A 34 -6.86 -14.12 4.46
CA ARG A 34 -6.19 -15.39 4.75
C ARG A 34 -6.48 -15.93 6.15
N PHE A 35 -6.77 -15.08 7.13
CA PHE A 35 -7.16 -15.52 8.48
C PHE A 35 -8.56 -16.15 8.53
N SER A 36 -9.42 -15.94 7.54
CA SER A 36 -10.70 -16.67 7.46
C SER A 36 -10.53 -18.14 7.07
N SER A 37 -9.51 -18.42 6.25
CA SER A 37 -9.32 -19.75 5.68
C SER A 37 -8.33 -20.61 6.47
N HIS A 38 -7.36 -19.99 7.16
CA HIS A 38 -6.29 -20.72 7.86
C HIS A 38 -5.93 -20.06 9.19
N ARG A 39 -5.68 -20.88 10.21
CA ARG A 39 -5.02 -20.46 11.46
C ARG A 39 -3.62 -19.90 11.19
N LYS A 40 -3.37 -18.67 11.61
CA LYS A 40 -2.08 -18.00 11.48
C LYS A 40 -1.74 -17.19 12.73
N ALA A 41 -0.46 -17.05 13.00
CA ALA A 41 0.00 -16.19 14.08
C ALA A 41 0.01 -14.72 13.64
N LEU A 42 -0.27 -13.83 14.58
CA LEU A 42 -0.27 -12.39 14.35
C LEU A 42 1.15 -11.87 14.07
N ARG A 43 1.23 -10.81 13.27
CA ARG A 43 2.48 -10.07 13.03
C ARG A 43 2.55 -8.88 13.96
N THR A 44 3.60 -8.80 14.76
CA THR A 44 3.81 -7.72 15.73
C THR A 44 5.24 -7.17 15.63
N THR A 45 5.45 -5.94 16.10
CA THR A 45 6.78 -5.31 16.06
C THR A 45 7.75 -5.99 17.03
N ASN A 46 7.25 -6.47 18.17
CA ASN A 46 8.02 -7.19 19.17
C ASN A 46 7.38 -8.58 19.40
N PRO A 47 7.76 -9.60 18.61
CA PRO A 47 7.10 -10.89 18.65
C PRO A 47 7.37 -11.64 19.96
N LYS A 48 6.33 -12.26 20.49
CA LYS A 48 6.39 -13.22 21.60
C LYS A 48 5.81 -14.56 21.16
N ASP A 49 6.40 -15.66 21.62
CA ASP A 49 5.95 -17.04 21.36
C ASP A 49 5.75 -17.35 19.86
N GLU A 50 4.54 -17.69 19.41
CA GLU A 50 4.27 -18.07 18.02
C GLU A 50 4.12 -16.85 17.08
N GLN A 51 4.13 -15.61 17.61
CA GLN A 51 3.98 -14.39 16.82
C GLN A 51 5.13 -14.21 15.83
N ARG A 52 4.82 -13.51 14.73
CA ARG A 52 5.80 -13.21 13.67
C ARG A 52 6.21 -11.76 13.74
N SER A 53 7.46 -11.45 13.41
CA SER A 53 7.86 -10.05 13.26
C SER A 53 7.13 -9.42 12.06
N THR A 54 6.76 -8.15 12.20
CA THR A 54 6.23 -7.35 11.10
C THR A 54 7.30 -7.09 10.03
N TYR A 55 6.88 -6.67 8.84
CA TYR A 55 7.83 -6.25 7.81
C TYR A 55 8.49 -4.94 8.21
N TRP A 56 9.78 -4.79 7.90
CA TRP A 56 10.54 -3.57 8.24
C TRP A 56 10.02 -2.34 7.45
N LEU A 57 9.62 -2.54 6.20
CA LEU A 57 8.74 -1.62 5.46
C LEU A 57 7.31 -2.11 5.62
N SER A 58 6.32 -1.23 5.68
CA SER A 58 4.88 -1.57 5.77
C SER A 58 4.35 -2.52 4.68
N LEU A 59 5.19 -2.86 3.69
CA LEU A 59 4.92 -3.72 2.55
C LEU A 59 5.99 -4.82 2.45
N PRO A 60 5.64 -6.03 1.97
CA PRO A 60 6.62 -7.03 1.59
C PRO A 60 7.58 -6.48 0.53
N TRP A 61 8.86 -6.84 0.61
CA TRP A 61 9.91 -6.40 -0.33
C TRP A 61 9.57 -6.66 -1.80
N THR A 62 8.77 -7.70 -2.08
CA THR A 62 8.30 -8.04 -3.43
C THR A 62 7.41 -6.98 -4.07
N TYR A 63 6.77 -6.11 -3.29
CA TYR A 63 5.97 -4.99 -3.79
C TYR A 63 6.67 -3.65 -3.55
N ALA A 64 7.30 -3.48 -2.38
CA ALA A 64 7.97 -2.24 -2.01
C ALA A 64 9.15 -1.90 -2.92
N LEU A 65 9.99 -2.89 -3.25
CA LEU A 65 11.19 -2.66 -4.04
C LEU A 65 10.87 -2.31 -5.50
N PRO A 66 10.01 -3.05 -6.23
CA PRO A 66 9.62 -2.66 -7.58
C PRO A 66 8.95 -1.29 -7.62
N LEU A 67 8.08 -0.97 -6.64
CA LEU A 67 7.43 0.34 -6.57
C LEU A 67 8.44 1.47 -6.37
N ALA A 68 9.40 1.29 -5.46
CA ALA A 68 10.47 2.26 -5.22
C ALA A 68 11.34 2.46 -6.47
N VAL A 69 11.78 1.38 -7.11
CA VAL A 69 12.58 1.44 -8.35
C VAL A 69 11.82 2.16 -9.46
N CYS A 70 10.57 1.79 -9.72
CA CYS A 70 9.75 2.46 -10.75
C CYS A 70 9.54 3.95 -10.41
N SER A 71 9.33 4.30 -9.14
CA SER A 71 9.20 5.70 -8.72
C SER A 71 10.51 6.48 -8.94
N SER A 72 11.67 5.90 -8.60
CA SER A 72 12.97 6.51 -8.87
C SER A 72 13.22 6.73 -10.36
N VAL A 73 12.86 5.76 -11.20
CA VAL A 73 12.95 5.88 -12.67
C VAL A 73 12.02 7.00 -13.16
N LEU A 74 10.78 7.07 -12.67
CA LEU A 74 9.85 8.12 -13.05
C LEU A 74 10.37 9.51 -12.64
N HIS A 75 10.89 9.66 -11.43
CA HIS A 75 11.53 10.89 -10.96
C HIS A 75 12.71 11.31 -11.85
N TRP A 76 13.52 10.33 -12.27
CA TRP A 76 14.64 10.57 -13.19
C TRP A 76 14.15 11.01 -14.58
N LEU A 77 13.12 10.36 -15.14
CA LEU A 77 12.53 10.76 -16.42
C LEU A 77 11.93 12.17 -16.38
N ILE A 78 11.29 12.54 -15.26
CA ILE A 78 10.78 13.90 -15.06
C ILE A 78 11.92 14.93 -15.02
N SER A 79 13.06 14.58 -14.42
CA SER A 79 14.24 15.46 -14.42
C SER A 79 14.82 15.68 -15.82
N GLN A 80 14.62 14.74 -16.76
CA GLN A 80 14.99 14.89 -18.16
C GLN A 80 13.90 15.60 -18.99
N SER A 81 12.68 15.70 -18.45
CA SER A 81 11.51 16.28 -19.14
C SER A 81 11.49 17.80 -19.05
N LEU A 82 11.79 18.35 -17.88
CA LEU A 82 11.91 19.80 -17.63
C LEU A 82 13.26 20.08 -17.00
N PHE A 83 14.03 20.97 -17.60
CA PHE A 83 15.35 21.37 -17.10
C PHE A 83 15.54 22.87 -17.22
N ILE A 84 16.37 23.44 -16.36
CA ILE A 84 16.73 24.86 -16.45
C ILE A 84 17.86 24.96 -17.47
N ALA A 85 17.61 25.65 -18.58
CA ALA A 85 18.61 25.93 -19.58
C ALA A 85 19.17 27.34 -19.33
N ARG A 86 20.50 27.46 -19.32
CA ARG A 86 21.18 28.75 -19.31
C ARG A 86 21.71 29.01 -20.72
N THR A 87 21.25 30.10 -21.33
CA THR A 87 21.81 30.59 -22.59
C THR A 87 22.73 31.76 -22.28
N GLU A 88 24.01 31.61 -22.60
CA GLU A 88 25.00 32.69 -22.52
C GLU A 88 25.18 33.28 -23.93
N ILE A 89 24.97 34.59 -24.04
CA ILE A 89 25.23 35.32 -25.28
C ILE A 89 26.68 35.81 -25.19
N LEU A 90 27.51 35.42 -26.16
CA LEU A 90 28.92 35.81 -26.24
C LEU A 90 29.06 36.98 -27.23
N GLU A 91 29.75 38.03 -26.82
CA GLU A 91 30.10 39.16 -27.68
C GLU A 91 31.17 38.76 -28.72
N THR A 92 31.40 39.59 -29.74
CA THR A 92 32.40 39.37 -30.81
C THR A 92 33.81 39.05 -30.30
N TYR A 93 34.17 39.51 -29.10
CA TYR A 93 35.47 39.24 -28.44
C TYR A 93 35.43 38.04 -27.47
N GLY A 94 34.33 37.28 -27.43
CA GLY A 94 34.15 36.10 -26.58
C GLY A 94 33.88 36.40 -25.10
N GLN A 95 33.60 37.66 -24.76
CA GLN A 95 33.16 38.03 -23.41
C GLN A 95 31.66 37.76 -23.26
N PRO A 96 31.21 37.19 -22.13
CA PRO A 96 29.79 36.98 -21.88
C PRO A 96 29.09 38.34 -21.70
N GLU A 97 28.01 38.55 -22.45
CA GLU A 97 27.15 39.72 -22.33
C GLU A 97 26.39 39.65 -20.98
N GLU A 98 26.18 40.77 -20.27
CA GLU A 98 25.44 40.79 -18.99
C GLU A 98 23.99 40.31 -19.11
N ILE A 99 23.51 40.20 -20.34
CA ILE A 99 22.17 39.76 -20.72
C ILE A 99 22.10 38.22 -20.73
N SER A 100 22.50 37.56 -19.64
CA SER A 100 22.27 36.12 -19.49
C SER A 100 20.87 35.88 -18.91
N TYR A 101 20.02 35.15 -19.62
CA TYR A 101 18.70 34.74 -19.13
C TYR A 101 18.65 33.22 -18.88
N MET A 102 17.94 32.83 -17.82
CA MET A 102 17.61 31.43 -17.55
C MET A 102 16.22 31.15 -18.10
N GLU A 103 16.08 30.07 -18.85
CA GLU A 103 14.79 29.62 -19.39
C GLU A 103 14.48 28.20 -18.91
N VAL A 104 13.21 27.82 -18.96
CA VAL A 104 12.79 26.44 -18.72
C VAL A 104 12.79 25.71 -20.05
N GLY A 105 13.79 24.85 -20.25
CA GLY A 105 13.82 23.91 -21.36
C GLY A 105 12.91 22.71 -21.10
N TYR A 106 12.39 22.11 -22.17
CA TYR A 106 11.64 20.88 -22.10
C TYR A 106 12.04 19.91 -23.21
N SER A 107 11.98 18.61 -22.92
CA SER A 107 12.24 17.54 -23.89
C SER A 107 10.95 16.79 -24.21
N PRO A 108 10.36 16.95 -25.40
CA PRO A 108 9.12 16.28 -25.78
C PRO A 108 9.21 14.75 -25.70
N LEU A 109 10.37 14.19 -26.07
CA LEU A 109 10.62 12.76 -26.01
C LEU A 109 10.64 12.25 -24.57
N ALA A 110 11.33 12.95 -23.67
CA ALA A 110 11.38 12.56 -22.26
C ALA A 110 9.98 12.65 -21.60
N ILE A 111 9.21 13.69 -21.93
CA ILE A 111 7.82 13.83 -21.49
C ILE A 111 6.98 12.64 -21.97
N LEU A 112 7.07 12.27 -23.25
CA LEU A 112 6.32 11.14 -23.80
C LEU A 112 6.69 9.82 -23.09
N VAL A 113 7.99 9.55 -22.90
CA VAL A 113 8.44 8.34 -22.21
C VAL A 113 7.97 8.33 -20.75
N ALA A 114 8.03 9.45 -20.04
CA ALA A 114 7.54 9.57 -18.66
C ALA A 114 6.03 9.28 -18.57
N LEU A 115 5.23 9.81 -19.50
CA LEU A 115 3.78 9.58 -19.56
C LEU A 115 3.43 8.12 -19.86
N LEU A 116 4.10 7.51 -20.84
CA LEU A 116 3.89 6.10 -21.17
C LEU A 116 4.29 5.19 -20.00
N PHE A 117 5.44 5.47 -19.36
CA PHE A 117 5.88 4.72 -18.19
C PHE A 117 4.91 4.86 -17.01
N GLY A 118 4.50 6.10 -16.69
CA GLY A 118 3.55 6.39 -15.62
C GLY A 118 2.17 5.75 -15.85
N SER A 119 1.65 5.79 -17.08
CA SER A 119 0.40 5.10 -17.43
C SER A 119 0.52 3.58 -17.31
N GLY A 120 1.66 3.00 -17.69
CA GLY A 120 1.96 1.58 -17.46
C GLY A 120 1.92 1.20 -15.98
N MET A 121 2.45 2.05 -15.09
CA MET A 121 2.35 1.83 -13.64
C MET A 121 0.89 1.81 -13.15
N VAL A 122 0.05 2.72 -13.67
CA VAL A 122 -1.39 2.80 -13.30
C VAL A 122 -2.12 1.55 -13.77
N LEU A 123 -1.87 1.11 -15.00
CA LEU A 123 -2.42 -0.14 -15.52
C LEU A 123 -1.98 -1.34 -14.67
N GLY A 124 -0.71 -1.40 -14.29
CA GLY A 124 -0.19 -2.42 -13.38
C GLY A 124 -0.93 -2.43 -12.04
N LEU A 125 -1.20 -1.27 -11.46
CA LEU A 125 -1.97 -1.16 -10.21
C LEU A 125 -3.40 -1.68 -10.38
N ILE A 126 -4.10 -1.27 -11.45
CA ILE A 126 -5.47 -1.72 -11.75
C ILE A 126 -5.51 -3.24 -11.91
N LEU A 127 -4.60 -3.80 -12.70
CA LEU A 127 -4.51 -5.26 -12.92
C LEU A 127 -4.25 -6.02 -11.61
N ASN A 128 -3.43 -5.48 -10.72
CA ASN A 128 -3.23 -6.05 -9.38
C ASN A 128 -4.49 -5.92 -8.51
N GLY A 129 -5.22 -4.81 -8.62
CA GLY A 129 -6.48 -4.60 -7.89
C GLY A 129 -7.63 -5.50 -8.33
N LEU A 130 -7.61 -5.98 -9.57
CA LEU A 130 -8.60 -6.95 -10.08
C LEU A 130 -8.38 -8.38 -9.54
N ARG A 131 -7.27 -8.63 -8.82
CA ARG A 131 -7.04 -9.93 -8.20
C ARG A 131 -8.10 -10.22 -7.15
N LYS A 132 -8.83 -11.32 -7.32
CA LYS A 132 -9.85 -11.74 -6.37
C LYS A 132 -9.23 -12.08 -5.02
N LEU A 133 -9.73 -11.42 -3.98
CA LEU A 133 -9.49 -11.82 -2.59
C LEU A 133 -10.27 -13.12 -2.31
N ARG A 134 -9.76 -13.95 -1.39
CA ARG A 134 -10.49 -15.15 -0.94
C ARG A 134 -11.77 -14.73 -0.22
N GLN A 135 -12.81 -15.56 -0.34
CA GLN A 135 -14.13 -15.33 0.25
C GLN A 135 -14.01 -15.09 1.77
N CYS A 136 -14.04 -13.83 2.16
CA CYS A 136 -13.94 -13.37 3.55
C CYS A 136 -14.64 -12.02 3.67
N VAL A 137 -15.03 -11.65 4.89
CA VAL A 137 -15.42 -10.29 5.22
C VAL A 137 -14.25 -9.37 4.89
N LEU A 138 -14.50 -8.41 4.00
CA LEU A 138 -13.58 -7.32 3.76
C LEU A 138 -13.66 -6.38 4.97
N VAL A 139 -12.91 -6.71 6.01
CA VAL A 139 -12.58 -5.74 7.05
C VAL A 139 -11.62 -4.77 6.39
N GLY A 140 -12.16 -3.72 5.78
CA GLY A 140 -11.35 -2.61 5.30
C GLY A 140 -10.55 -1.98 6.46
N ASN A 141 -9.88 -0.86 6.22
CA ASN A 141 -9.21 -0.09 7.29
C ASN A 141 -10.19 0.59 8.27
N ASN A 142 -11.33 -0.04 8.59
CA ASN A 142 -12.29 0.41 9.57
C ASN A 142 -11.93 -0.16 10.95
N SER A 143 -11.47 0.71 11.84
CA SER A 143 -11.10 0.36 13.21
C SER A 143 -12.24 -0.29 13.99
N LEU A 144 -13.49 0.09 13.73
CA LEU A 144 -14.66 -0.51 14.39
C LEU A 144 -14.83 -1.98 14.02
N ALA A 145 -14.65 -2.31 12.74
CA ALA A 145 -14.75 -3.68 12.26
C ALA A 145 -13.59 -4.55 12.78
N ILE A 146 -12.39 -3.97 12.89
CA ILE A 146 -11.23 -4.64 13.52
C ILE A 146 -11.49 -4.87 15.01
N ALA A 147 -12.02 -3.88 15.74
CA ALA A 147 -12.33 -3.99 17.15
C ALA A 147 -13.37 -5.10 17.42
N ALA A 148 -14.44 -5.15 16.61
CA ALA A 148 -15.44 -6.20 16.68
C ALA A 148 -14.82 -7.60 16.43
N ALA A 149 -13.92 -7.71 15.45
CA ALA A 149 -13.21 -8.96 15.19
C ALA A 149 -12.25 -9.36 16.32
N CYS A 150 -11.73 -8.41 17.10
CA CYS A 150 -10.85 -8.67 18.24
C CYS A 150 -11.59 -9.04 19.54
N GLN A 151 -12.92 -9.07 19.54
CA GLN A 151 -13.71 -9.43 20.71
C GLN A 151 -13.62 -10.94 20.95
N LYS A 152 -12.57 -11.38 21.65
CA LYS A 152 -12.28 -12.79 21.91
C LYS A 152 -13.24 -13.41 22.95
N PRO A 153 -13.47 -14.73 22.90
CA PRO A 153 -14.16 -15.46 23.98
C PRO A 153 -13.37 -15.38 25.30
N GLU A 154 -14.08 -15.37 26.44
CA GLU A 154 -13.44 -15.30 27.77
C GLU A 154 -12.51 -16.49 28.04
N LYS A 155 -12.82 -17.65 27.47
CA LYS A 155 -12.05 -18.90 27.62
C LYS A 155 -10.74 -18.93 26.86
N ASP A 156 -10.62 -18.09 25.82
CA ASP A 156 -9.44 -18.04 24.97
C ASP A 156 -8.37 -17.15 25.63
N VAL A 157 -7.62 -17.75 26.54
CA VAL A 157 -6.50 -17.10 27.23
C VAL A 157 -5.30 -16.98 26.29
N ASP A 158 -4.73 -15.77 26.22
CA ASP A 158 -3.57 -15.43 25.40
C ASP A 158 -3.71 -15.75 23.91
N ALA A 159 -4.92 -15.60 23.35
CA ALA A 159 -5.20 -15.75 21.92
C ALA A 159 -4.17 -15.02 21.03
N GLN A 160 -3.73 -13.83 21.46
CA GLN A 160 -2.74 -13.01 20.76
C GLN A 160 -1.37 -13.68 20.58
N LEU A 161 -0.99 -14.60 21.47
CA LEU A 161 0.32 -15.29 21.45
C LEU A 161 0.28 -16.58 20.62
N LYS A 162 -0.92 -17.05 20.26
CA LYS A 162 -1.16 -18.30 19.53
C LYS A 162 -1.54 -18.02 18.07
N ARG A 163 -1.64 -19.08 17.28
CA ARG A 163 -2.25 -19.03 15.95
C ARG A 163 -3.77 -18.84 16.05
N VAL A 164 -4.27 -17.75 15.51
CA VAL A 164 -5.69 -17.40 15.48
C VAL A 164 -6.29 -17.62 14.09
N GLN A 165 -7.59 -17.89 14.04
CA GLN A 165 -8.40 -17.89 12.83
C GLN A 165 -9.61 -17.00 13.06
N TRP A 166 -10.07 -16.32 12.01
CA TRP A 166 -11.31 -15.55 12.05
C TRP A 166 -12.48 -16.44 11.61
N GLY A 167 -13.55 -16.47 12.39
CA GLY A 167 -14.78 -17.18 12.03
C GLY A 167 -15.85 -17.06 13.12
N ALA A 168 -16.94 -17.78 12.93
CA ALA A 168 -18.05 -17.78 13.87
C ALA A 168 -17.74 -18.68 15.07
N VAL A 169 -17.86 -18.12 16.28
CA VAL A 169 -17.76 -18.85 17.54
C VAL A 169 -19.17 -19.19 18.05
N ARG A 170 -19.36 -20.40 18.57
CA ARG A 170 -20.63 -20.84 19.16
C ARG A 170 -20.70 -20.47 20.64
N HIS A 171 -21.82 -19.93 21.11
CA HIS A 171 -22.04 -19.79 22.55
C HIS A 171 -22.25 -21.16 23.20
N GLN A 172 -21.74 -21.33 24.43
CA GLN A 172 -21.87 -22.56 25.18
C GLN A 172 -23.28 -22.78 25.77
N GLU A 173 -24.06 -21.72 25.99
CA GLU A 173 -25.36 -21.80 26.67
C GLU A 173 -26.55 -21.83 25.72
N ASP A 174 -26.40 -21.30 24.50
CA ASP A 174 -27.44 -21.30 23.47
C ASP A 174 -26.80 -21.69 22.14
N GLN A 175 -27.36 -22.68 21.43
CA GLN A 175 -26.89 -23.18 20.11
C GLN A 175 -26.97 -22.12 18.98
N ARG A 176 -27.09 -20.83 19.33
CA ARG A 176 -27.10 -19.71 18.40
C ARG A 176 -25.65 -19.32 18.07
N PRO A 177 -25.38 -18.94 16.81
CA PRO A 177 -24.10 -18.30 16.49
C PRO A 177 -23.97 -17.02 17.33
N GLY A 178 -22.90 -16.91 18.11
CA GLY A 178 -22.69 -15.75 18.99
C GLY A 178 -22.20 -14.56 18.20
N HIS A 179 -20.90 -14.53 17.95
CA HIS A 179 -20.23 -13.44 17.25
C HIS A 179 -19.07 -14.01 16.40
N CYS A 180 -18.61 -13.22 15.43
CA CYS A 180 -17.45 -13.55 14.61
C CYS A 180 -16.22 -12.83 15.15
N CYS A 181 -15.20 -13.58 15.58
CA CYS A 181 -13.97 -13.01 16.11
C CYS A 181 -12.74 -13.82 15.76
N PHE A 182 -11.56 -13.26 16.04
CA PHE A 182 -10.29 -13.95 16.05
C PHE A 182 -10.18 -14.78 17.33
N THR A 183 -9.99 -16.08 17.18
CA THR A 183 -9.77 -16.97 18.32
C THR A 183 -8.76 -18.07 17.99
N SER A 184 -8.09 -18.58 19.03
CA SER A 184 -7.28 -19.78 18.99
C SER A 184 -8.12 -21.07 19.13
N GLU A 185 -9.42 -20.97 19.42
CA GLU A 185 -10.36 -22.09 19.45
C GLU A 185 -10.89 -22.45 18.06
N ASP A 186 -11.64 -23.55 17.94
CA ASP A 186 -12.25 -23.98 16.67
C ASP A 186 -13.36 -23.04 16.22
N VAL A 187 -13.24 -22.56 14.97
CA VAL A 187 -14.18 -21.62 14.34
C VAL A 187 -14.89 -22.25 13.17
N GLU A 188 -16.16 -21.91 12.99
CA GLU A 188 -16.91 -22.29 11.81
C GLU A 188 -16.90 -21.17 10.76
N THR A 189 -16.91 -21.54 9.48
CA THR A 189 -17.06 -20.56 8.41
C THR A 189 -18.44 -19.91 8.52
N PRO A 190 -18.53 -18.56 8.54
CA PRO A 190 -19.81 -17.88 8.65
C PRO A 190 -20.71 -18.24 7.45
N ARG A 191 -21.96 -18.61 7.75
CA ARG A 191 -22.96 -19.01 6.75
C ARG A 191 -23.76 -17.78 6.34
N PHE A 192 -23.98 -17.66 5.03
CA PHE A 192 -24.78 -16.57 4.48
C PHE A 192 -26.22 -16.62 5.01
N GLY A 193 -26.73 -15.50 5.51
CA GLY A 193 -28.10 -15.38 6.04
C GLY A 193 -28.25 -15.49 7.56
N ASN A 194 -27.19 -15.83 8.30
CA ASN A 194 -27.21 -15.82 9.77
C ASN A 194 -26.74 -14.47 10.33
N SER A 195 -27.41 -13.98 11.37
CA SER A 195 -26.95 -12.83 12.15
C SER A 195 -25.90 -13.26 13.16
N TYR A 196 -24.72 -12.65 13.10
CA TYR A 196 -23.64 -12.78 14.07
C TYR A 196 -23.53 -11.41 14.76
N LEU A 197 -23.83 -11.34 16.06
CA LEU A 197 -23.90 -10.09 16.83
C LEU A 197 -22.79 -10.04 17.87
#